data_AF-A0A925AWZ8-F1
#
_entry.id   AF-A0A925AWZ8-F1
#
_cell.length_a   1.000
_cell.length_b   1.000
_cell.length_c   1.000
_cell.angle_alpha   90.00
_cell.angle_beta   90.00
_cell.angle_gamma   90.00
#
_symmetry.space_group_name_H-M   'P 1'
#
loop_
_entity.id
_entity.type
_entity.pdbx_description
1 polymer ?
#
loop_
_entity_poly.entity_id
_entity_poly.type
_entity_poly.pdbx_seq_one_letter_code
_entity_poly.pdbx_strand_id
1 'polypeptide(L)'
;MAKEGEQQLLDEVAGLPVEEILALCYSFKAKPQRLRLYSNALRRRGGERAQFASCLICFDLARQGDEVAQIEFNFLADTMRALADKDNLAISLVAGDDYLEFVWDLCRNQLDDMDPRFGAEVPPPSPPEQEIAVIDLITDNDFDDFVISVEDTAMWRRFDEAVEVFLGGTVGVPIYDPTSGFRLENHRDVSRVEKFLQELDSLREYVPISRGFRALTMLFYGSHMRSKSVFGAVNKRKQTMLCDGLDEFIKSGPAVWEVVGVLGPLHAPAEVLERVSALLVDYISWMAENPVRTEQGVKGYDPVARLVQHTPARGLNRRSAER
;
A
#
# COMPACT_ATOMS: atom_id res chain seq x y z
N MET A 1 31.70 12.02 -0.79
CA MET A 1 32.62 10.97 -0.32
C MET A 1 31.91 9.73 0.21
N ALA A 2 31.28 9.68 1.40
CA ALA A 2 30.66 8.43 1.87
C ALA A 2 29.50 7.92 0.98
N LYS A 3 28.68 8.84 0.44
CA LYS A 3 27.57 8.52 -0.48
C LYS A 3 28.01 8.01 -1.86
N GLU A 4 29.20 8.37 -2.33
CA GLU A 4 29.69 7.93 -3.66
C GLU A 4 30.14 6.46 -3.61
N GLY A 5 30.79 6.03 -2.52
CA GLY A 5 31.16 4.63 -2.35
C GLY A 5 29.96 3.71 -2.12
N GLU A 6 28.90 4.20 -1.49
CA GLU A 6 27.66 3.45 -1.28
C GLU A 6 26.90 3.24 -2.59
N GLN A 7 26.82 4.27 -3.43
CA GLN A 7 26.19 4.19 -4.74
C GLN A 7 26.97 3.26 -5.68
N GLN A 8 28.30 3.36 -5.70
CA GLN A 8 29.14 2.49 -6.50
C GLN A 8 29.00 1.01 -6.10
N LEU A 9 28.90 0.73 -4.79
CA LEU A 9 28.63 -0.62 -4.30
C LEU A 9 27.24 -1.12 -4.71
N LEU A 10 26.21 -0.25 -4.68
CA LEU A 10 24.87 -0.61 -5.14
C LEU A 10 24.85 -0.97 -6.63
N ASP A 11 25.55 -0.20 -7.46
CA ASP A 11 25.62 -0.43 -8.90
C ASP A 11 26.37 -1.74 -9.22
N GLU A 12 27.45 -2.05 -8.48
CA GLU A 12 28.18 -3.31 -8.59
C GLU A 12 27.31 -4.52 -8.15
N VAL A 13 26.58 -4.38 -7.05
CA VAL A 13 25.72 -5.45 -6.51
C VAL A 13 24.50 -5.70 -7.39
N ALA A 14 23.95 -4.65 -8.00
CA ALA A 14 22.78 -4.76 -8.88
C ALA A 14 23.03 -5.68 -10.10
N GLY A 15 24.29 -5.82 -10.52
CA GLY A 15 24.69 -6.71 -11.61
C GLY A 15 24.83 -8.19 -11.22
N LEU A 16 24.86 -8.52 -9.94
CA LEU A 16 25.13 -9.88 -9.47
C LEU A 16 23.86 -10.75 -9.41
N PRO A 17 23.93 -12.07 -9.61
CA PRO A 17 22.84 -13.01 -9.31
C PRO A 17 22.39 -12.93 -7.84
N VAL A 18 21.12 -13.28 -7.56
CA VAL A 18 20.54 -13.18 -6.20
C VAL A 18 21.30 -14.04 -5.19
N GLU A 19 21.76 -15.21 -5.63
CA GLU A 19 22.55 -16.18 -4.88
C GLU A 19 23.88 -15.58 -4.45
N GLU A 20 24.55 -14.88 -5.36
CA GLU A 20 25.82 -14.22 -5.09
C GLU A 20 25.63 -13.04 -4.12
N ILE A 21 24.53 -12.29 -4.24
CA ILE A 21 24.19 -11.23 -3.30
C ILE A 21 23.99 -11.81 -1.89
N LEU A 22 23.26 -12.93 -1.75
CA LEU A 22 23.07 -13.62 -0.48
C LEU A 22 24.41 -14.14 0.08
N ALA A 23 25.23 -14.82 -0.73
CA ALA A 23 26.54 -15.27 -0.29
C ALA A 23 27.44 -14.10 0.17
N LEU A 24 27.36 -12.95 -0.50
CA LEU A 24 28.07 -11.72 -0.10
C LEU A 24 27.53 -11.13 1.21
N CYS A 25 26.22 -11.22 1.47
CA CYS A 25 25.61 -10.80 2.74
C CYS A 25 26.22 -11.53 3.93
N TYR A 26 26.46 -12.83 3.78
CA TYR A 26 26.79 -13.72 4.90
C TYR A 26 28.28 -14.12 4.99
N SER A 27 29.07 -13.92 3.93
CA SER A 27 30.53 -14.11 3.94
C SER A 27 31.29 -13.08 4.79
N PHE A 28 30.80 -11.85 4.90
CA PHE A 28 31.44 -10.77 5.66
C PHE A 28 30.68 -10.46 6.94
N LYS A 29 30.91 -11.22 8.04
CA LYS A 29 30.41 -10.98 9.42
C LYS A 29 29.28 -9.93 9.44
N ALA A 30 28.06 -10.38 9.12
CA ALA A 30 26.86 -9.59 8.87
C ALA A 30 26.88 -8.22 9.57
N LYS A 31 27.32 -7.18 8.83
CA LYS A 31 27.19 -5.79 9.31
C LYS A 31 25.77 -5.34 8.97
N PRO A 32 24.95 -4.92 9.95
CA PRO A 32 23.54 -4.55 9.71
C PRO A 32 23.35 -3.52 8.58
N GLN A 33 24.27 -2.57 8.48
CA GLN A 33 24.27 -1.54 7.44
C GLN A 33 24.41 -2.10 6.03
N ARG A 34 25.24 -3.14 5.84
CA ARG A 34 25.44 -3.80 4.55
C ARG A 34 24.23 -4.66 4.19
N LEU A 35 23.69 -5.40 5.14
CA LEU A 35 22.45 -6.18 4.94
C LEU A 35 21.31 -5.29 4.47
N ARG A 36 21.13 -4.10 5.07
CA ARG A 36 20.13 -3.12 4.61
C ARG A 36 20.37 -2.67 3.16
N LEU A 37 21.63 -2.41 2.79
CA LEU A 37 21.99 -2.01 1.43
C LEU A 37 21.68 -3.12 0.41
N TYR A 38 22.05 -4.36 0.71
CA TYR A 38 21.79 -5.51 -0.16
C TYR A 38 20.30 -5.85 -0.23
N SER A 39 19.57 -5.74 0.87
CA SER A 39 18.10 -5.85 0.88
C SER A 39 17.45 -4.82 -0.06
N ASN A 40 17.89 -3.56 -0.02
CA ASN A 40 17.39 -2.52 -0.93
C ASN A 40 17.69 -2.82 -2.40
N ALA A 41 18.89 -3.35 -2.70
CA ALA A 41 19.24 -3.75 -4.07
C ALA A 41 18.33 -4.89 -4.57
N LEU A 42 18.07 -5.90 -3.73
CA LEU A 42 17.18 -7.01 -4.07
C LEU A 42 15.73 -6.56 -4.29
N ARG A 43 15.21 -5.64 -3.46
CA ARG A 43 13.85 -5.11 -3.60
C ARG A 43 13.64 -4.36 -4.92
N ARG A 44 14.64 -3.62 -5.39
CA ARG A 44 14.57 -2.88 -6.66
C ARG A 44 14.53 -3.80 -7.88
N ARG A 45 15.07 -5.02 -7.77
CA ARG A 45 15.14 -5.97 -8.88
C ARG A 45 13.79 -6.64 -9.17
N GLY A 46 12.94 -6.78 -8.15
CA GLY A 46 11.70 -7.54 -8.26
C GLY A 46 11.94 -9.04 -8.52
N GLY A 47 10.84 -9.79 -8.66
CA GLY A 47 10.87 -11.23 -8.87
C GLY A 47 10.99 -12.05 -7.58
N GLU A 48 10.48 -13.29 -7.64
CA GLU A 48 10.26 -14.15 -6.47
C GLU A 48 11.54 -14.48 -5.71
N ARG A 49 12.65 -14.75 -6.43
CA ARG A 49 13.95 -15.07 -5.81
C ARG A 49 14.49 -13.88 -5.02
N ALA A 50 14.43 -12.68 -5.61
CA ALA A 50 14.91 -11.47 -4.95
C ALA A 50 14.02 -11.08 -3.77
N GLN A 51 12.71 -11.27 -3.90
CA GLN A 51 11.76 -11.05 -2.81
C GLN A 51 12.02 -11.99 -1.64
N PHE A 52 12.19 -13.30 -1.89
CA PHE A 52 12.56 -14.28 -0.86
C PHE A 52 13.88 -13.91 -0.17
N ALA A 53 14.92 -13.61 -0.94
CA ALA A 53 16.22 -13.19 -0.42
C ALA A 53 16.12 -11.92 0.44
N SER A 54 15.34 -10.92 0.01
CA SER A 54 15.13 -9.69 0.77
C SER A 54 14.36 -9.92 2.07
N CYS A 55 13.38 -10.83 2.07
CA CYS A 55 12.61 -11.21 3.26
C CYS A 55 13.51 -11.95 4.26
N LEU A 56 14.39 -12.83 3.79
CA LEU A 56 15.36 -13.56 4.62
C LEU A 56 16.37 -12.61 5.29
N ILE A 57 16.86 -11.61 4.54
CA ILE A 57 17.73 -10.57 5.10
C ILE A 57 16.99 -9.70 6.13
N CYS A 58 15.72 -9.35 5.85
CA CYS A 58 14.87 -8.61 6.78
C CYS A 58 14.68 -9.38 8.09
N PHE A 59 14.42 -10.69 8.01
CA PHE A 59 14.35 -11.57 9.18
C PHE A 59 15.66 -11.57 9.99
N ASP A 60 16.82 -11.70 9.35
CA ASP A 60 18.08 -11.74 10.07
C ASP A 60 18.41 -10.39 10.75
N LEU A 61 18.07 -9.26 10.11
CA LEU A 61 18.13 -7.94 10.74
C LEU A 61 17.20 -7.86 11.97
N ALA A 62 15.96 -8.33 11.84
CA ALA A 62 14.99 -8.35 12.92
C ALA A 62 15.51 -9.14 14.14
N ARG A 63 16.11 -10.30 13.89
CA ARG A 63 16.74 -11.17 14.90
C ARG A 63 17.93 -10.50 15.58
N GLN A 64 18.66 -9.64 14.87
CA GLN A 64 19.78 -8.86 15.42
C GLN A 64 19.32 -7.66 16.29
N GLY A 65 18.00 -7.48 16.49
CA GLY A 65 17.44 -6.41 17.31
C GLY A 65 17.09 -5.14 16.53
N ASP A 66 17.03 -5.21 15.21
CA ASP A 66 16.58 -4.09 14.37
C ASP A 66 15.05 -3.96 14.44
N GLU A 67 14.55 -3.05 15.28
CA GLU A 67 13.11 -2.83 15.50
C GLU A 67 12.35 -2.54 14.19
N VAL A 68 12.98 -1.85 13.24
CA VAL A 68 12.36 -1.53 11.95
C VAL A 68 12.18 -2.80 11.13
N ALA A 69 13.21 -3.65 11.08
CA ALA A 69 13.14 -4.92 10.38
C ALA A 69 12.18 -5.91 11.07
N GLN A 70 12.00 -5.85 12.39
CA GLN A 70 10.99 -6.64 13.11
C GLN A 70 9.57 -6.30 12.67
N ILE A 71 9.26 -5.00 12.62
CA ILE A 71 7.96 -4.53 12.15
C ILE A 71 7.74 -4.96 10.70
N GLU A 72 8.74 -4.74 9.84
CA GLU A 72 8.67 -5.07 8.43
C GLU A 72 8.51 -6.57 8.17
N PHE A 73 9.29 -7.41 8.85
CA PHE A 73 9.19 -8.86 8.69
C PHE A 73 7.81 -9.39 9.11
N ASN A 74 7.18 -8.82 10.13
CA ASN A 74 5.82 -9.18 10.50
C ASN A 74 4.82 -8.99 9.36
N PHE A 75 4.99 -7.94 8.53
CA PHE A 75 4.16 -7.73 7.34
C PHE A 75 4.55 -8.64 6.18
N LEU A 76 5.83 -8.98 6.06
CA LEU A 76 6.34 -9.85 4.99
C LEU A 76 6.14 -11.35 5.28
N ALA A 77 5.71 -11.73 6.48
CA ALA A 77 5.58 -13.12 6.90
C ALA A 77 4.71 -13.96 5.96
N ASP A 78 3.54 -13.45 5.55
CA ASP A 78 2.65 -14.17 4.63
C ASP A 78 3.25 -14.33 3.23
N THR A 79 3.92 -13.29 2.74
CA THR A 79 4.68 -13.33 1.49
C THR A 79 5.79 -14.37 1.57
N MET A 80 6.52 -14.41 2.68
CA MET A 80 7.60 -15.37 2.90
C MET A 80 7.07 -16.81 2.92
N ARG A 81 5.91 -17.07 3.56
CA ARG A 81 5.25 -18.39 3.52
C ARG A 81 4.87 -18.78 2.10
N ALA A 82 4.19 -17.90 1.38
CA ALA A 82 3.76 -18.16 0.00
C ALA A 82 4.95 -18.44 -0.95
N LEU A 83 6.09 -17.79 -0.72
CA LEU A 83 7.32 -18.05 -1.49
C LEU A 83 8.04 -19.32 -1.04
N ALA A 84 7.98 -19.66 0.25
CA ALA A 84 8.58 -20.87 0.79
C ALA A 84 7.86 -22.15 0.35
N ASP A 85 6.54 -22.09 0.14
CA ASP A 85 5.71 -23.19 -0.33
C ASP A 85 5.93 -23.52 -1.82
N LYS A 86 6.66 -22.67 -2.56
CA LYS A 86 6.99 -22.93 -3.97
C LYS A 86 8.11 -23.97 -4.08
N ASP A 87 7.78 -25.11 -4.68
CA ASP A 87 8.66 -26.25 -4.84
C ASP A 87 10.07 -25.83 -5.30
N ASN A 88 11.05 -26.11 -4.44
CA ASN A 88 12.50 -25.91 -4.63
C ASN A 88 13.03 -24.46 -4.64
N LEU A 89 12.20 -23.42 -4.51
CA LEU A 89 12.70 -22.03 -4.54
C LEU A 89 13.62 -21.75 -3.35
N ALA A 90 13.14 -21.99 -2.13
CA ALA A 90 13.90 -21.77 -0.90
C ALA A 90 15.18 -22.62 -0.88
N ILE A 91 15.07 -23.91 -1.21
CA ILE A 91 16.20 -24.84 -1.24
C ILE A 91 17.25 -24.37 -2.25
N SER A 92 16.85 -23.95 -3.45
CA SER A 92 17.79 -23.50 -4.49
C SER A 92 18.58 -22.23 -4.15
N LEU A 93 18.09 -21.41 -3.21
CA LEU A 93 18.71 -20.14 -2.80
C LEU A 93 19.58 -20.28 -1.56
N VAL A 94 19.25 -21.24 -0.71
CA VAL A 94 19.83 -21.39 0.63
C VAL A 94 20.83 -22.55 0.66
N ALA A 95 20.64 -23.58 -0.17
CA ALA A 95 21.47 -24.78 -0.15
C ALA A 95 22.95 -24.49 -0.46
N GLY A 96 23.84 -25.04 0.37
CA GLY A 96 25.30 -24.93 0.17
C GLY A 96 25.99 -23.84 0.98
N ASP A 97 25.25 -23.10 1.81
CA ASP A 97 25.80 -22.20 2.82
C ASP A 97 25.18 -22.53 4.19
N ASP A 98 25.98 -23.10 5.08
CA ASP A 98 25.57 -23.58 6.41
C ASP A 98 24.87 -22.48 7.25
N TYR A 99 25.28 -21.22 7.08
CA TYR A 99 24.72 -20.11 7.85
C TYR A 99 23.37 -19.67 7.27
N LEU A 100 23.25 -19.62 5.95
CA LEU A 100 21.97 -19.35 5.29
C LEU A 100 20.94 -20.44 5.62
N GLU A 101 21.34 -21.71 5.60
CA GLU A 101 20.49 -22.84 6.01
C GLU A 101 20.01 -22.67 7.45
N PHE A 102 20.93 -22.32 8.37
CA PHE A 102 20.59 -22.03 9.75
C PHE A 102 19.61 -20.85 9.90
N VAL A 103 19.83 -19.74 9.21
CA VAL A 103 18.93 -18.57 9.26
C VAL A 103 17.56 -18.93 8.69
N TRP A 104 17.51 -19.71 7.61
CA TRP A 104 16.28 -20.15 7.01
C TRP A 104 15.48 -21.08 7.93
N ASP A 105 16.14 -22.02 8.63
CA ASP A 105 15.46 -22.89 9.60
C ASP A 105 14.89 -22.09 10.77
N LEU A 106 15.60 -21.07 11.28
CA LEU A 106 15.07 -20.15 12.29
C LEU A 106 13.86 -19.37 11.77
N CYS A 107 13.92 -18.87 10.53
CA CYS A 107 12.83 -18.15 9.90
C CYS A 107 11.58 -19.02 9.78
N ARG A 108 11.74 -20.28 9.34
CA ARG A 108 10.64 -21.24 9.20
C ARG A 108 9.96 -21.52 10.54
N ASN A 109 10.73 -21.81 11.58
CA ASN A 109 10.18 -22.02 12.93
C ASN A 109 9.40 -20.79 13.43
N GLN A 110 9.91 -19.58 13.17
CA GLN A 110 9.23 -18.36 13.55
C GLN A 110 7.93 -18.14 12.74
N LEU A 111 7.92 -18.49 11.46
CA LEU A 111 6.71 -18.43 10.61
C LEU A 111 5.65 -19.42 11.09
N ASP A 112 6.04 -20.61 11.56
CA ASP A 112 5.12 -21.59 12.13
C ASP A 112 4.50 -21.07 13.45
N ASP A 113 5.31 -20.47 14.32
CA ASP A 113 4.84 -19.85 15.58
C ASP A 113 3.89 -18.66 15.34
N MET A 114 4.09 -17.94 14.24
CA MET A 114 3.26 -16.79 13.86
C MET A 114 1.95 -17.19 13.17
N ASP A 115 1.75 -18.46 12.81
CA ASP A 115 0.56 -18.89 12.11
C ASP A 115 -0.60 -19.13 13.10
N PRO A 116 -1.67 -18.31 13.04
CA PRO A 116 -2.79 -18.39 13.98
C PRO A 116 -3.57 -19.72 13.90
N ARG A 117 -3.40 -20.50 12.81
CA ARG A 117 -4.03 -21.82 12.64
C ARG A 117 -3.48 -22.87 13.62
N PHE A 118 -2.27 -22.66 14.13
CA PHE A 118 -1.67 -23.56 15.12
C PHE A 118 -1.90 -23.11 16.58
N GLY A 119 -2.61 -21.98 16.79
CA GLY A 119 -2.89 -21.39 18.11
C GLY A 119 -4.36 -21.39 18.57
N ALA A 120 -5.32 -21.79 17.73
CA ALA A 120 -6.75 -21.82 18.10
C ALA A 120 -7.46 -23.06 17.53
N GLU A 121 -8.39 -23.63 18.30
CA GLU A 121 -9.22 -24.79 17.91
C GLU A 121 -9.73 -24.68 16.47
N VAL A 122 -9.46 -25.70 15.67
CA VAL A 122 -9.85 -25.83 14.26
C VAL A 122 -11.38 -25.69 14.12
N PRO A 123 -11.90 -24.65 13.46
CA PRO A 123 -13.30 -24.62 13.07
C PRO A 123 -13.54 -25.63 11.93
N PRO A 124 -14.74 -26.21 11.82
CA PRO A 124 -15.04 -27.26 10.85
C PRO A 124 -14.85 -26.76 9.40
N PRO A 125 -14.52 -27.67 8.46
CA PRO A 125 -14.15 -27.30 7.10
C PRO A 125 -15.31 -26.63 6.36
N SER A 126 -15.02 -25.46 5.78
CA SER A 126 -15.90 -24.78 4.83
C SER A 126 -16.05 -25.60 3.54
N PRO A 127 -17.22 -25.52 2.87
CA PRO A 127 -17.46 -26.22 1.61
C PRO A 127 -16.53 -25.72 0.48
N PRO A 128 -16.31 -26.54 -0.57
CA PRO A 128 -15.33 -26.25 -1.60
C PRO A 128 -15.63 -24.92 -2.32
N GLU A 129 -14.63 -24.06 -2.37
CA GLU A 129 -14.65 -22.77 -3.05
C GLU A 129 -14.83 -22.97 -4.57
N GLN A 130 -15.73 -22.17 -5.15
CA GLN A 130 -15.92 -22.09 -6.60
C GLN A 130 -14.70 -21.40 -7.23
N GLU A 131 -14.22 -21.95 -8.35
CA GLU A 131 -13.17 -21.35 -9.18
C GLU A 131 -13.47 -19.88 -9.46
N ILE A 132 -12.67 -19.00 -8.86
CA ILE A 132 -12.64 -17.58 -9.17
C ILE A 132 -11.89 -17.45 -10.49
N ALA A 133 -12.53 -16.81 -11.48
CA ALA A 133 -11.94 -16.58 -12.79
C ALA A 133 -10.58 -15.89 -12.66
N VAL A 134 -9.55 -16.54 -13.22
CA VAL A 134 -8.21 -15.97 -13.38
C VAL A 134 -8.33 -14.77 -14.31
N ILE A 135 -8.08 -13.57 -13.77
CA ILE A 135 -7.86 -12.37 -14.58
C ILE A 135 -6.45 -12.50 -15.13
N ASP A 136 -6.29 -12.55 -16.45
CA ASP A 136 -4.98 -12.50 -17.11
C ASP A 136 -4.28 -11.21 -16.69
N LEU A 137 -3.21 -11.37 -15.91
CA LEU A 137 -2.31 -10.27 -15.55
C LEU A 137 -1.43 -9.94 -16.77
N ILE A 138 -1.28 -8.64 -16.99
CA ILE A 138 -0.50 -7.93 -18.02
C ILE A 138 0.73 -8.73 -18.47
N THR A 139 0.94 -8.85 -19.78
CA THR A 139 2.08 -9.56 -20.35
C THR A 139 3.23 -8.61 -20.62
N ASP A 140 4.48 -9.07 -20.51
CA ASP A 140 5.69 -8.24 -20.71
C ASP A 140 5.77 -7.55 -22.09
N ASN A 141 4.98 -7.99 -23.08
CA ASN A 141 4.85 -7.35 -24.40
C ASN A 141 4.02 -6.05 -24.40
N ASP A 142 3.34 -5.72 -23.30
CA ASP A 142 2.52 -4.50 -23.20
C ASP A 142 3.36 -3.24 -22.85
N PHE A 143 4.68 -3.38 -22.67
CA PHE A 143 5.58 -2.31 -22.23
C PHE A 143 6.40 -1.65 -23.35
N ASP A 144 6.41 -2.18 -24.58
CA ASP A 144 7.34 -1.74 -25.63
C ASP A 144 6.90 -0.46 -26.40
N ASP A 145 5.67 0.05 -26.21
CA ASP A 145 5.13 1.19 -26.98
C ASP A 145 5.19 2.56 -26.25
N PHE A 146 5.80 2.65 -25.05
CA PHE A 146 5.91 3.90 -24.32
C PHE A 146 7.21 4.66 -24.65
N VAL A 147 7.21 5.43 -25.74
CA VAL A 147 8.20 6.49 -25.95
C VAL A 147 7.86 7.65 -25.00
N ILE A 148 8.32 7.54 -23.74
CA ILE A 148 8.15 8.57 -22.72
C ILE A 148 9.04 9.76 -23.09
N SER A 149 8.43 10.94 -23.32
CA SER A 149 9.20 12.16 -23.58
C SER A 149 9.97 12.59 -22.31
N VAL A 150 11.01 13.40 -22.44
CA VAL A 150 11.77 13.91 -21.29
C VAL A 150 10.87 14.70 -20.32
N GLU A 151 9.82 15.36 -20.84
CA GLU A 151 8.81 16.05 -20.03
C GLU A 151 7.94 15.07 -19.25
N ASP A 152 7.53 13.95 -19.87
CA ASP A 152 6.74 12.91 -19.20
C ASP A 152 7.55 12.28 -18.06
N THR A 153 8.84 12.01 -18.26
CA THR A 153 9.73 11.48 -17.20
C THR A 153 9.83 12.44 -16.00
N ALA A 154 9.83 13.75 -16.25
CA ALA A 154 9.84 14.75 -15.19
C ALA A 154 8.52 14.80 -14.41
N MET A 155 7.37 14.64 -15.11
CA MET A 155 6.06 14.59 -14.47
C MET A 155 5.87 13.31 -13.64
N TRP A 156 6.34 12.17 -14.14
CA TRP A 156 6.35 10.91 -13.38
C TRP A 156 7.22 11.00 -12.12
N ARG A 157 8.43 11.57 -12.22
CA ARG A 157 9.27 11.80 -11.03
C ARG A 157 8.56 12.69 -10.00
N ARG A 158 7.93 13.77 -10.45
CA ARG A 158 7.18 14.67 -9.55
C ARG A 158 5.99 13.98 -8.91
N PHE A 159 5.34 13.07 -9.65
CA PHE A 159 4.28 12.23 -9.11
C PHE A 159 4.81 11.28 -8.03
N ASP A 160 5.91 10.58 -8.30
CA ASP A 160 6.55 9.67 -7.33
C ASP A 160 6.94 10.41 -6.05
N GLU A 161 7.57 11.58 -6.18
CA GLU A 161 7.92 12.45 -5.05
C GLU A 161 6.68 12.84 -4.23
N ALA A 162 5.57 13.16 -4.89
CA ALA A 162 4.32 13.52 -4.22
C ALA A 162 3.71 12.33 -3.46
N VAL A 163 3.73 11.13 -4.05
CA VAL A 163 3.27 9.89 -3.40
C VAL A 163 4.16 9.54 -2.22
N GLU A 164 5.47 9.60 -2.36
CA GLU A 164 6.42 9.34 -1.27
C GLU A 164 6.20 10.30 -0.09
N VAL A 165 6.06 11.60 -0.35
CA VAL A 165 5.78 12.60 0.70
C VAL A 165 4.43 12.35 1.37
N PHE A 166 3.40 11.96 0.60
CA PHE A 166 2.08 11.61 1.12
C PHE A 166 2.13 10.39 2.05
N LEU A 167 2.88 9.36 1.67
CA LEU A 167 3.10 8.14 2.46
C LEU A 167 4.16 8.31 3.56
N GLY A 168 4.68 9.53 3.75
CA GLY A 168 5.68 9.84 4.78
C GLY A 168 7.05 9.21 4.53
N GLY A 169 7.33 8.79 3.29
CA GLY A 169 8.62 8.28 2.86
C GLY A 169 9.65 9.39 2.61
N THR A 170 10.89 8.97 2.38
CA THR A 170 11.98 9.84 1.91
C THR A 170 12.17 9.60 0.43
N VAL A 171 12.33 10.68 -0.35
CA VAL A 171 12.41 10.56 -1.81
C VAL A 171 13.54 9.63 -2.25
N GLY A 172 13.21 8.61 -3.05
CA GLY A 172 14.14 7.59 -3.55
C GLY A 172 14.45 6.45 -2.57
N VAL A 173 13.75 6.40 -1.43
CA VAL A 173 13.87 5.35 -0.42
C VAL A 173 12.51 4.63 -0.31
N PRO A 174 12.44 3.32 -0.60
CA PRO A 174 11.20 2.55 -0.54
C PRO A 174 10.82 2.18 0.90
N ILE A 175 10.88 3.16 1.81
CA ILE A 175 10.48 3.03 3.21
C ILE A 175 9.43 4.10 3.44
N TYR A 176 8.21 3.65 3.65
CA TYR A 176 7.06 4.49 3.93
C TYR A 176 6.73 4.43 5.42
N ASP A 177 6.24 5.54 5.96
CA ASP A 177 5.80 5.59 7.34
C ASP A 177 4.41 4.95 7.43
N PRO A 178 4.24 3.81 8.14
CA PRO A 178 2.94 3.12 8.26
C PRO A 178 1.90 3.98 8.97
N THR A 179 2.34 5.07 9.61
CA THR A 179 1.50 6.01 10.34
C THR A 179 1.19 7.28 9.53
N SER A 180 1.59 7.33 8.25
CA SER A 180 1.33 8.41 7.29
C SER A 180 0.33 8.00 6.19
N GLY A 181 0.14 8.80 5.14
CA GLY A 181 -0.84 8.53 4.08
C GLY A 181 -2.28 8.86 4.48
N PHE A 182 -3.16 7.85 4.45
CA PHE A 182 -4.60 7.98 4.67
C PHE A 182 -4.96 8.13 6.16
N ARG A 183 -4.48 9.22 6.78
CA ARG A 183 -4.67 9.53 8.19
C ARG A 183 -5.01 11.00 8.38
N LEU A 184 -5.80 11.32 9.42
CA LEU A 184 -6.27 12.68 9.72
C LEU A 184 -6.35 12.93 11.23
N GLU A 185 -5.29 12.59 11.97
CA GLU A 185 -5.29 12.74 13.44
C GLU A 185 -4.91 14.15 13.89
N ASN A 186 -4.02 14.80 13.14
CA ASN A 186 -3.48 16.10 13.51
C ASN A 186 -3.45 17.07 12.30
N HIS A 187 -3.12 18.34 12.58
CA HIS A 187 -3.06 19.38 11.54
C HIS A 187 -2.01 19.09 10.45
N ARG A 188 -0.91 18.40 10.80
CA ARG A 188 0.14 18.04 9.84
C ARG A 188 -0.38 17.02 8.84
N ASP A 189 -1.16 16.04 9.29
CA ASP A 189 -1.79 15.05 8.40
C ASP A 189 -2.75 15.72 7.42
N VAL A 190 -3.63 16.61 7.92
CA VAL A 190 -4.55 17.39 7.08
C VAL A 190 -3.78 18.20 6.03
N SER A 191 -2.71 18.89 6.46
CA SER A 191 -1.88 19.68 5.55
C SER A 191 -1.18 18.81 4.50
N ARG A 192 -0.81 17.58 4.85
CA ARG A 192 -0.19 16.62 3.92
C ARG A 192 -1.18 16.17 2.84
N VAL A 193 -2.40 15.79 3.25
CA VAL A 193 -3.47 15.39 2.33
C VAL A 193 -3.83 16.55 1.39
N GLU A 194 -3.95 17.78 1.90
CA GLU A 194 -4.27 18.95 1.08
C GLU A 194 -3.19 19.29 0.07
N LYS A 195 -1.90 19.21 0.46
CA LYS A 195 -0.78 19.38 -0.47
C LYS A 195 -0.75 18.29 -1.53
N PHE A 196 -1.00 17.04 -1.14
CA PHE A 196 -1.03 15.93 -2.09
C PHE A 196 -2.15 16.11 -3.12
N LEU A 197 -3.35 16.52 -2.71
CA LEU A 197 -4.43 16.86 -3.64
C LEU A 197 -4.05 17.98 -4.61
N GLN A 198 -3.33 19.01 -4.15
CA GLN A 198 -2.84 20.10 -5.02
C GLN A 198 -1.83 19.60 -6.06
N GLU A 199 -0.91 18.71 -5.67
CA GLU A 199 0.05 18.10 -6.60
C GLU A 199 -0.70 17.25 -7.64
N LEU A 200 -1.62 16.39 -7.20
CA LEU A 200 -2.43 15.55 -8.09
C LEU A 200 -3.29 16.38 -9.06
N ASP A 201 -3.85 17.50 -8.63
CA ASP A 201 -4.57 18.44 -9.51
C ASP A 201 -3.68 18.95 -10.66
N SER A 202 -2.40 19.19 -10.39
CA SER A 202 -1.43 19.64 -11.40
C SER A 202 -0.91 18.52 -12.31
N LEU A 203 -1.02 17.26 -11.87
CA LEU A 203 -0.47 16.08 -12.56
C LEU A 203 -1.52 15.29 -13.35
N ARG A 204 -2.81 15.46 -13.07
CA ARG A 204 -3.92 14.67 -13.66
C ARG A 204 -4.04 14.69 -15.18
N GLU A 205 -3.49 15.70 -15.83
CA GLU A 205 -3.49 15.80 -17.31
C GLU A 205 -2.34 15.00 -17.93
N TYR A 206 -1.27 14.74 -17.18
CA TYR A 206 -0.02 14.14 -17.66
C TYR A 206 0.19 12.72 -17.17
N VAL A 207 -0.20 12.41 -15.93
CA VAL A 207 0.02 11.12 -15.27
C VAL A 207 -1.33 10.45 -15.00
N PRO A 208 -1.80 9.47 -15.81
CA PRO A 208 -3.15 8.92 -15.71
C PRO A 208 -3.50 8.35 -14.32
N ILE A 209 -2.58 7.62 -13.69
CA ILE A 209 -2.78 7.02 -12.36
C ILE A 209 -3.03 8.06 -11.25
N SER A 210 -2.56 9.30 -11.44
CA SER A 210 -2.81 10.39 -10.49
C SER A 210 -4.30 10.72 -10.35
N ARG A 211 -5.13 10.45 -11.37
CA ARG A 211 -6.60 10.58 -11.27
C ARG A 211 -7.18 9.57 -10.27
N GLY A 212 -6.64 8.36 -10.27
CA GLY A 212 -7.00 7.31 -9.32
C GLY A 212 -6.70 7.73 -7.88
N PHE A 213 -5.46 8.18 -7.63
CA PHE A 213 -5.06 8.75 -6.34
C PHE A 213 -5.92 9.94 -5.93
N ARG A 214 -6.24 10.83 -6.86
CA ARG A 214 -7.02 12.04 -6.61
C ARG A 214 -8.44 11.69 -6.18
N ALA A 215 -9.13 10.83 -6.92
CA ALA A 215 -10.47 10.36 -6.60
C ALA A 215 -10.50 9.72 -5.21
N LEU A 216 -9.59 8.76 -4.96
CA LEU A 216 -9.51 8.07 -3.67
C LEU A 216 -9.22 9.03 -2.51
N THR A 217 -8.28 9.96 -2.70
CA THR A 217 -7.89 10.93 -1.67
C THR A 217 -9.02 11.92 -1.37
N MET A 218 -9.80 12.37 -2.36
CA MET A 218 -10.97 13.23 -2.14
C MET A 218 -12.09 12.48 -1.40
N LEU A 219 -12.38 11.23 -1.79
CA LEU A 219 -13.38 10.40 -1.13
C LEU A 219 -12.99 10.12 0.33
N PHE A 220 -11.72 9.79 0.57
CA PHE A 220 -11.16 9.65 1.91
C PHE A 220 -11.29 10.94 2.70
N TYR A 221 -10.70 12.03 2.22
CA TYR A 221 -10.64 13.27 2.97
C TYR A 221 -12.04 13.80 3.25
N GLY A 222 -12.88 13.85 2.22
CA GLY A 222 -14.28 14.25 2.33
C GLY A 222 -15.07 13.42 3.32
N SER A 223 -14.96 12.08 3.29
CA SER A 223 -15.73 11.21 4.20
C SER A 223 -15.35 11.42 5.67
N HIS A 224 -14.12 11.83 5.94
CA HIS A 224 -13.59 12.08 7.29
C HIS A 224 -13.74 13.53 7.78
N MET A 225 -14.11 14.47 6.90
CA MET A 225 -14.47 15.83 7.31
C MET A 225 -15.74 15.85 8.18
N ARG A 226 -15.84 16.82 9.11
CA ARG A 226 -17.06 17.07 9.87
C ARG A 226 -18.23 17.42 8.93
N SER A 227 -19.37 16.75 9.10
CA SER A 227 -20.56 16.95 8.25
C SER A 227 -21.26 18.31 8.47
N LYS A 228 -21.13 18.88 9.67
CA LYS A 228 -21.66 20.20 10.02
C LYS A 228 -20.54 21.18 10.34
N SER A 229 -20.73 22.44 9.98
CA SER A 229 -19.90 23.55 10.44
C SER A 229 -20.10 23.79 11.94
N VAL A 230 -19.28 24.66 12.53
CA VAL A 230 -19.42 25.11 13.93
C VAL A 230 -20.82 25.70 14.20
N PHE A 231 -21.49 26.20 13.17
CA PHE A 231 -22.83 26.79 13.24
C PHE A 231 -23.95 25.82 12.81
N GLY A 232 -23.66 24.52 12.67
CA GLY A 232 -24.66 23.49 12.35
C GLY A 232 -25.07 23.40 10.88
N ALA A 233 -24.60 24.31 10.02
CA ALA A 233 -24.84 24.26 8.57
C ALA A 233 -24.08 23.11 7.91
N VAL A 234 -24.61 22.56 6.81
CA VAL A 234 -23.92 21.53 6.02
C VAL A 234 -22.56 22.05 5.56
N ASN A 235 -21.52 21.23 5.73
CA ASN A 235 -20.19 21.56 5.28
C ASN A 235 -20.11 21.51 3.75
N LYS A 236 -20.28 22.67 3.10
CA LYS A 236 -20.23 22.79 1.63
C LYS A 236 -18.92 22.27 1.03
N ARG A 237 -17.79 22.45 1.73
CA ARG A 237 -16.49 21.93 1.28
C ARG A 237 -16.49 20.40 1.23
N LYS A 238 -17.04 19.75 2.26
CA LYS A 238 -17.23 18.29 2.28
C LYS A 238 -18.12 17.83 1.13
N GLN A 239 -19.25 18.50 0.92
CA GLN A 239 -20.17 18.19 -0.17
C GLN A 239 -19.47 18.25 -1.53
N THR A 240 -18.82 19.37 -1.85
CA THR A 240 -18.09 19.54 -3.10
C THR A 240 -17.02 18.47 -3.28
N MET A 241 -16.19 18.23 -2.26
CA MET A 241 -15.11 17.25 -2.33
C MET A 241 -15.62 15.82 -2.56
N LEU A 242 -16.71 15.43 -1.90
CA LEU A 242 -17.31 14.11 -2.11
C LEU A 242 -17.97 13.99 -3.49
N CYS A 243 -18.65 15.04 -3.96
CA CYS A 243 -19.22 15.03 -5.31
C CYS A 243 -18.12 14.96 -6.38
N ASP A 244 -17.06 15.75 -6.25
CA ASP A 244 -15.92 15.76 -7.18
C ASP A 244 -15.18 14.42 -7.14
N GLY A 245 -15.03 13.82 -5.96
CA GLY A 245 -14.45 12.49 -5.78
C GLY A 245 -15.25 11.38 -6.47
N LEU A 246 -16.58 11.41 -6.35
CA LEU A 246 -17.46 10.46 -7.03
C LEU A 246 -17.46 10.67 -8.55
N ASP A 247 -17.47 11.92 -9.01
CA ASP A 247 -17.42 12.25 -10.44
C ASP A 247 -16.10 11.78 -11.08
N GLU A 248 -14.98 11.99 -10.39
CA GLU A 248 -13.67 11.48 -10.81
C GLU A 248 -13.62 9.95 -10.79
N PHE A 249 -14.20 9.31 -9.76
CA PHE A 249 -14.27 7.84 -9.67
C PHE A 249 -15.06 7.23 -10.83
N ILE A 250 -16.17 7.84 -11.26
CA ILE A 250 -16.93 7.37 -12.42
C ILE A 250 -16.11 7.45 -13.71
N LYS A 251 -15.32 8.52 -13.88
CA LYS A 251 -14.50 8.75 -15.08
C LYS A 251 -13.23 7.91 -15.11
N SER A 252 -12.65 7.62 -13.93
CA SER A 252 -11.31 7.04 -13.79
C SER A 252 -11.31 5.77 -12.93
N GLY A 253 -12.44 5.07 -12.82
CA GLY A 253 -12.65 3.93 -11.92
C GLY A 253 -11.56 2.85 -11.98
N PRO A 254 -11.12 2.37 -13.16
CA PRO A 254 -10.04 1.39 -13.25
C PRO A 254 -8.74 1.83 -12.56
N ALA A 255 -8.34 3.09 -12.74
CA ALA A 255 -7.13 3.64 -12.11
C ALA A 255 -7.28 3.75 -10.58
N VAL A 256 -8.50 3.95 -10.06
CA VAL A 256 -8.73 3.94 -8.61
C VAL A 256 -8.46 2.56 -8.01
N TRP A 257 -8.91 1.49 -8.69
CA TRP A 257 -8.70 0.12 -8.21
C TRP A 257 -7.23 -0.31 -8.27
N GLU A 258 -6.51 0.11 -9.31
CA GLU A 258 -5.06 -0.06 -9.40
C GLU A 258 -4.36 0.56 -8.17
N VAL A 259 -4.71 1.79 -7.83
CA VAL A 259 -4.16 2.49 -6.65
C VAL A 259 -4.53 1.79 -5.34
N VAL A 260 -5.77 1.31 -5.19
CA VAL A 260 -6.17 0.54 -4.00
C VAL A 260 -5.36 -0.75 -3.87
N GLY A 261 -5.08 -1.45 -4.98
CA GLY A 261 -4.21 -2.63 -5.01
C GLY A 261 -2.79 -2.32 -4.51
N VAL A 262 -2.23 -1.19 -4.93
CA VAL A 262 -0.90 -0.72 -4.49
C VAL A 262 -0.88 -0.42 -2.98
N LEU A 263 -1.95 0.17 -2.44
CA LEU A 263 -2.01 0.63 -1.04
C LEU A 263 -2.45 -0.44 -0.04
N GLY A 264 -3.12 -1.49 -0.51
CA GLY A 264 -3.81 -2.50 0.31
C GLY A 264 -2.98 -3.14 1.43
N PRO A 265 -1.72 -3.55 1.20
CA PRO A 265 -0.94 -4.21 2.25
C PRO A 265 -0.23 -3.25 3.22
N LEU A 266 -0.13 -1.95 2.90
CA LEU A 266 0.93 -1.12 3.50
C LEU A 266 0.45 0.18 4.22
N HIS A 267 -0.65 0.84 3.81
CA HIS A 267 -0.82 2.27 4.16
C HIS A 267 -2.23 2.80 4.48
N ALA A 268 -3.22 1.95 4.66
CA ALA A 268 -4.54 2.37 5.12
C ALA A 268 -5.10 1.42 6.18
N PRO A 269 -5.41 1.88 7.41
CA PRO A 269 -6.19 1.10 8.35
C PRO A 269 -7.50 0.65 7.67
N ALA A 270 -7.92 -0.60 7.88
CA ALA A 270 -9.13 -1.15 7.23
C ALA A 270 -10.35 -0.23 7.39
N GLU A 271 -10.51 0.38 8.57
CA GLU A 271 -11.59 1.33 8.91
C GLU A 271 -11.68 2.55 7.98
N VAL A 272 -10.55 2.94 7.37
CA VAL A 272 -10.47 4.11 6.49
C VAL A 272 -11.16 3.84 5.15
N LEU A 273 -10.88 2.67 4.56
CA LEU A 273 -11.47 2.25 3.29
C LEU A 273 -12.92 1.78 3.48
N GLU A 274 -13.32 1.35 4.68
CA GLU A 274 -14.73 1.03 4.99
C GLU A 274 -15.68 2.20 4.73
N ARG A 275 -15.30 3.44 5.10
CA ARG A 275 -16.17 4.61 4.86
C ARG A 275 -16.27 4.96 3.39
N VAL A 276 -15.17 4.84 2.66
CA VAL A 276 -15.12 5.11 1.22
C VAL A 276 -15.94 4.05 0.48
N SER A 277 -15.75 2.78 0.79
CA SER A 277 -16.52 1.68 0.20
C SER A 277 -18.01 1.77 0.52
N ALA A 278 -18.38 2.09 1.77
CA ALA A 278 -19.79 2.32 2.13
C ALA A 278 -20.43 3.44 1.32
N LEU A 279 -19.71 4.55 1.10
CA LEU A 279 -20.16 5.65 0.25
C LEU A 279 -20.33 5.20 -1.21
N LEU A 280 -19.36 4.46 -1.75
CA LEU A 280 -19.42 3.97 -3.13
C LEU A 280 -20.58 2.99 -3.33
N VAL A 281 -20.80 2.07 -2.40
CA VAL A 281 -21.92 1.11 -2.44
C VAL A 281 -23.27 1.82 -2.37
N ASP A 282 -23.43 2.81 -1.47
CA ASP A 282 -24.66 3.61 -1.40
C ASP A 282 -24.88 4.41 -2.70
N TYR A 283 -23.82 4.99 -3.26
CA TYR A 283 -23.91 5.73 -4.51
C TYR A 283 -24.32 4.83 -5.70
N ILE A 284 -23.71 3.65 -5.84
CA ILE A 284 -24.08 2.67 -6.87
C ILE A 284 -25.53 2.23 -6.71
N SER A 285 -25.96 1.97 -5.48
CA SER A 285 -27.35 1.61 -5.16
C SER A 285 -28.31 2.74 -5.56
N TRP A 286 -27.97 3.98 -5.24
CA TRP A 286 -28.74 5.15 -5.64
C TRP A 286 -28.84 5.31 -7.17
N MET A 287 -27.76 5.06 -7.90
CA MET A 287 -27.76 5.09 -9.37
C MET A 287 -28.69 4.02 -9.96
N ALA A 288 -28.69 2.82 -9.39
CA ALA A 288 -29.56 1.73 -9.82
C ALA A 288 -31.06 2.04 -9.57
N GLU A 289 -31.37 2.72 -8.46
CA GLU A 289 -32.73 3.15 -8.12
C GLU A 289 -33.22 4.38 -8.91
N ASN A 290 -32.31 5.18 -9.45
CA ASN A 290 -32.62 6.48 -10.06
C ASN A 290 -32.04 6.65 -11.48
N PRO A 291 -32.28 5.73 -12.43
CA PRO A 291 -31.61 5.70 -13.74
C PRO A 291 -31.77 6.99 -14.55
N VAL A 292 -32.92 7.67 -14.43
CA VAL A 292 -33.21 8.95 -15.13
C VAL A 292 -32.39 10.11 -14.55
N ARG A 293 -32.05 10.07 -13.26
CA ARG A 293 -31.24 11.11 -12.60
C ARG A 293 -29.74 10.89 -12.80
N THR A 294 -29.33 9.68 -13.16
CA THR A 294 -27.94 9.32 -13.45
C THR A 294 -27.40 10.06 -14.66
N GLU A 295 -28.27 10.44 -15.60
CA GLU A 295 -27.91 11.30 -16.75
C GLU A 295 -27.41 12.69 -16.32
N GLN A 296 -27.76 13.14 -15.11
CA GLN A 296 -27.28 14.40 -14.51
C GLN A 296 -25.98 14.21 -13.71
N GLY A 297 -25.43 12.99 -13.70
CA GLY A 297 -24.24 12.61 -12.94
C GLY A 297 -24.46 12.71 -11.42
N VAL A 298 -23.43 13.17 -10.71
CA VAL A 298 -23.43 13.25 -9.24
C VAL A 298 -24.35 14.37 -8.70
N LYS A 299 -24.87 15.27 -9.55
CA LYS A 299 -25.60 16.48 -9.13
C LYS A 299 -26.92 16.21 -8.39
N GLY A 300 -27.46 14.99 -8.45
CA GLY A 300 -28.65 14.57 -7.72
C GLY A 300 -28.39 13.81 -6.41
N TYR A 301 -27.12 13.53 -6.10
CA TYR A 301 -26.71 12.74 -4.95
C TYR A 301 -26.22 13.64 -3.81
N ASP A 302 -26.75 13.44 -2.59
CA ASP A 302 -26.34 14.15 -1.37
C ASP A 302 -25.45 13.24 -0.51
N PRO A 303 -24.14 13.15 -0.81
CA PRO A 303 -23.21 12.28 -0.09
C PRO A 303 -23.12 12.63 1.41
N VAL A 304 -23.30 13.90 1.80
CA VAL A 304 -23.20 14.28 3.21
C VAL A 304 -24.41 13.77 3.99
N ALA A 305 -25.63 13.94 3.47
CA ALA A 305 -26.82 13.41 4.12
C ALA A 305 -26.79 11.88 4.20
N ARG A 306 -26.37 11.20 3.12
CA ARG A 306 -26.23 9.74 3.06
C ARG A 306 -25.21 9.21 4.06
N LEU A 307 -24.01 9.80 4.14
CA LEU A 307 -23.01 9.42 5.13
C LEU A 307 -23.50 9.60 6.58
N VAL A 308 -24.30 10.63 6.85
CA VAL A 308 -24.89 10.84 8.18
C VAL A 308 -25.91 9.76 8.54
N GLN A 309 -26.66 9.25 7.56
CA GLN A 309 -27.59 8.12 7.76
C GLN A 309 -26.85 6.81 8.04
N HIS A 310 -25.73 6.58 7.34
CA HIS A 310 -24.94 5.35 7.44
C HIS A 310 -23.95 5.32 8.62
N THR A 311 -23.60 6.48 9.17
CA THR A 311 -22.75 6.52 10.36
C THR A 311 -23.65 6.32 11.58
N PRO A 312 -23.70 5.12 12.20
CA PRO A 312 -24.44 4.95 13.45
C PRO A 312 -23.93 6.00 14.42
N ALA A 313 -24.83 6.60 15.21
CA ALA A 313 -24.48 7.62 16.20
C ALA A 313 -23.51 7.02 17.24
N ARG A 314 -22.22 6.92 16.89
CA ARG A 314 -21.14 6.43 17.74
C ARG A 314 -20.97 7.48 18.84
N GLY A 315 -21.67 7.28 19.95
CA GLY A 315 -21.24 7.79 21.25
C GLY A 315 -21.88 9.07 21.78
N LEU A 316 -23.21 9.19 21.78
CA LEU A 316 -23.86 9.89 22.91
C LEU A 316 -23.94 9.01 24.17
N ASN A 317 -23.75 7.69 24.05
CA ASN A 317 -23.88 6.75 25.17
C ASN A 317 -22.58 6.41 25.93
N ARG A 318 -21.40 6.87 25.50
CA ARG A 318 -20.16 6.61 26.28
C ARG A 318 -20.05 7.44 27.56
N ARG A 319 -20.77 8.57 27.67
CA ARG A 319 -20.80 9.38 28.91
C ARG A 319 -21.86 8.95 29.93
N SER A 320 -22.76 8.03 29.56
CA SER A 320 -23.82 7.53 30.43
C SER A 320 -23.44 6.27 31.19
N ALA A 321 -22.32 5.64 30.84
CA ALA A 321 -21.81 4.42 31.47
C ALA A 321 -20.71 4.69 32.54
N GLU A 322 -20.31 5.95 32.71
CA GLU A 322 -19.31 6.40 33.70
C GLU A 322 -19.92 7.37 34.74
N ARG A 323 -21.25 7.36 34.92
CA ARG A 323 -21.94 8.07 36.01
C ARG A 323 -22.89 7.14 36.74
#